data_AF-A0A1H3INT9-F1
#
_entry.id   AF-A0A1H3INT9-F1
#
_cell.length_a   1.000
_cell.length_b   1.000
_cell.length_c   1.000
_cell.angle_alpha   90.00
_cell.angle_beta   90.00
_cell.angle_gamma   90.00
#
_symmetry.space_group_name_H-M   'P 1'
#
loop_
_entity.id
_entity.type
_entity.pdbx_description
1 polymer ?
#
loop_
_entity_poly.entity_id
_entity_poly.type
_entity_poly.pdbx_seq_one_letter_code
_entity_poly.pdbx_strand_id
1 'polypeptide(L)'
;MLPSISEILIAVSAGIVTAILGSCGCKQYAKASLAIEISLAVLTAIYFFAVHSLDGFVHLAIFASSYSACHTFTPVKNKAQEMTAELRENGAEAIPLQRSVKRIISDGCVTAVALTGAILFLLFGPEASILKLVIVFAVLNTAPELLKRWFMYQSVKVFVSNNHLYIVSRFESRKLPFVEMKQLQLESNVDLLKLHPLLTLFTSSSDFTTGVGQVLHLHFHGEAVYLTVAQPERWYDFMKEKMPPLQDDNKKQVHILPFYHRKNLKRLLGKLYFSITVKGISAYTGLVLILYYTGVPEWLTAALILFYWGVNLYISDRVLRIAIDAKEITEPRITEAARRVFAKADIPNVKVYQTESEEYNGLAAGMNIGRAMITLTTATMKLSTDKLEAILAHEAAHVKKRDILWGQLLRLPYLLLIIGAVLSMQHYITNLEDHRVLVLVVLWLLIMIYPIYQSFYMQWMEVRADHLGSLWLRGGSAQMADGLENLTIFQEEALTKSLNYRSVEMEGKKTTALERDKWFLRFLEFTFFPHPPMYWRISSLRDRSVGWGNGIRKRWLKDRIKECFWK
;
A
#
# COMPACT_ATOMS: atom_id res chain seq x y z
N MET A 1 -6.09 -10.23 -31.41
CA MET A 1 -5.09 -9.12 -31.49
C MET A 1 -5.19 -8.30 -30.21
N LEU A 2 -4.14 -7.59 -29.79
CA LEU A 2 -4.29 -6.64 -28.68
C LEU A 2 -5.26 -5.53 -29.10
N PRO A 3 -6.16 -5.09 -28.21
CA PRO A 3 -7.13 -4.07 -28.56
C PRO A 3 -6.42 -2.78 -28.97
N SER A 4 -6.91 -2.18 -30.04
CA SER A 4 -6.51 -0.84 -30.47
C SER A 4 -6.78 0.18 -29.35
N ILE A 5 -6.09 1.32 -29.38
CA ILE A 5 -6.30 2.38 -28.37
C ILE A 5 -7.77 2.82 -28.34
N SER A 6 -8.44 2.88 -29.50
CA SER A 6 -9.87 3.17 -29.59
C SER A 6 -10.74 2.14 -28.86
N GLU A 7 -10.47 0.85 -29.03
CA GLU A 7 -11.22 -0.23 -28.35
C GLU A 7 -10.99 -0.21 -26.84
N ILE A 8 -9.75 0.08 -26.40
CA ILE A 8 -9.43 0.28 -24.99
C ILE A 8 -10.25 1.44 -24.42
N LEU A 9 -10.28 2.57 -25.12
CA LEU A 9 -11.05 3.75 -24.69
C LEU A 9 -12.56 3.45 -24.60
N ILE A 10 -13.11 2.66 -25.52
CA ILE A 10 -14.50 2.22 -25.48
C ILE A 10 -14.75 1.36 -24.23
N ALA A 11 -13.90 0.37 -23.96
CA ALA A 11 -14.02 -0.50 -22.79
C ALA A 11 -13.91 0.27 -21.47
N VAL A 12 -12.97 1.21 -21.38
CA VAL A 12 -12.80 2.11 -20.23
C VAL A 12 -14.03 3.00 -20.06
N SER A 13 -14.51 3.61 -21.14
CA SER A 13 -15.69 4.50 -21.10
C SER A 13 -16.93 3.74 -20.68
N ALA A 14 -17.13 2.52 -21.17
CA ALA A 14 -18.23 1.66 -20.76
C ALA A 14 -18.19 1.39 -19.25
N GLY A 15 -17.03 1.03 -18.69
CA GLY A 15 -16.89 0.79 -17.25
C GLY A 15 -17.15 2.04 -16.40
N ILE A 16 -16.67 3.21 -16.84
CA ILE A 16 -16.96 4.49 -16.19
C ILE A 16 -18.46 4.81 -16.21
N VAL A 17 -19.10 4.67 -17.38
CA VAL A 17 -20.54 4.94 -17.53
C VAL A 17 -21.37 4.01 -16.66
N THR A 18 -21.03 2.71 -16.62
CA THR A 18 -21.70 1.74 -15.76
C THR A 18 -21.58 2.10 -14.29
N ALA A 19 -20.38 2.48 -13.83
CA ALA A 19 -20.17 2.88 -12.44
C ALA A 19 -20.92 4.18 -12.10
N ILE A 20 -20.93 5.17 -13.00
CA ILE A 20 -21.67 6.43 -12.78
C ILE A 20 -23.17 6.15 -12.66
N LEU A 21 -23.75 5.37 -13.60
CA LEU A 21 -25.17 5.01 -13.57
C LEU A 21 -25.54 4.24 -12.30
N GLY A 22 -24.70 3.28 -11.87
CA GLY A 22 -24.88 2.55 -10.61
C GLY A 22 -24.83 3.45 -9.38
N SER A 23 -23.92 4.45 -9.36
CA SER A 23 -23.74 5.39 -8.23
C SER A 23 -24.80 6.51 -8.15
N CYS A 24 -25.56 6.73 -9.23
CA CYS A 24 -26.63 7.71 -9.32
C CYS A 24 -27.95 7.23 -8.71
N GLY A 25 -28.09 5.92 -8.42
CA GLY A 25 -29.27 5.40 -7.74
C GLY A 25 -29.44 5.93 -6.33
N CYS A 26 -30.56 6.63 -6.07
CA CYS A 26 -30.94 7.04 -4.72
C CYS A 26 -31.24 5.82 -3.82
N LYS A 27 -31.09 5.96 -2.50
CA LYS A 27 -31.38 4.94 -1.47
C LYS A 27 -32.76 4.28 -1.66
N GLN A 28 -33.74 5.05 -2.12
CA GLN A 28 -35.12 4.62 -2.39
C GLN A 28 -35.25 3.59 -3.54
N TYR A 29 -34.25 3.53 -4.43
CA TYR A 29 -34.18 2.62 -5.57
C TYR A 29 -32.89 1.80 -5.59
N ALA A 30 -32.25 1.57 -4.44
CA ALA A 30 -30.96 0.88 -4.37
C ALA A 30 -30.97 -0.50 -5.07
N LYS A 31 -32.06 -1.27 -4.91
CA LYS A 31 -32.25 -2.55 -5.61
C LYS A 31 -32.39 -2.39 -7.12
N ALA A 32 -33.09 -1.35 -7.59
CA ALA A 32 -33.24 -1.07 -9.02
C ALA A 32 -31.93 -0.55 -9.63
N SER A 33 -31.16 0.26 -8.90
CA SER A 33 -29.83 0.71 -9.32
C SER A 33 -28.87 -0.47 -9.48
N LEU A 34 -28.85 -1.37 -8.50
CA LEU A 34 -28.07 -2.61 -8.56
C LEU A 34 -28.52 -3.49 -9.73
N ALA A 35 -29.82 -3.59 -9.99
CA ALA A 35 -30.34 -4.35 -11.13
C ALA A 35 -29.93 -3.72 -12.47
N ILE A 36 -29.97 -2.39 -12.60
CA ILE A 36 -29.51 -1.65 -13.78
C ILE A 36 -28.01 -1.87 -13.99
N GLU A 37 -27.22 -1.77 -12.92
CA GLU A 37 -25.77 -1.95 -12.95
C GLU A 37 -25.38 -3.37 -13.38
N ILE A 38 -26.00 -4.40 -12.79
CA ILE A 38 -25.81 -5.80 -13.18
C ILE A 38 -26.23 -6.01 -14.63
N SER A 39 -27.40 -5.48 -15.03
CA SER A 39 -27.91 -5.63 -16.39
C SER A 39 -26.97 -4.99 -17.41
N LEU A 40 -26.46 -3.79 -17.12
CA LEU A 40 -25.54 -3.08 -18.00
C LEU A 40 -24.18 -3.79 -18.09
N ALA A 41 -23.67 -4.32 -16.97
CA ALA A 41 -22.45 -5.12 -16.96
C ALA A 41 -22.60 -6.42 -17.79
N VAL A 42 -23.74 -7.12 -17.64
CA VAL A 42 -24.04 -8.33 -18.42
C VAL A 42 -24.21 -8.01 -19.91
N LEU A 43 -24.96 -6.96 -20.26
CA LEU A 43 -25.12 -6.53 -21.65
C LEU A 43 -23.78 -6.12 -22.28
N THR A 44 -22.94 -5.42 -21.53
CA THR A 44 -21.60 -5.03 -21.99
C THR A 44 -20.70 -6.24 -22.20
N ALA A 45 -20.76 -7.24 -21.30
CA ALA A 45 -20.05 -8.49 -21.48
C ALA A 45 -20.54 -9.25 -22.72
N ILE A 46 -21.87 -9.38 -22.90
CA ILE A 46 -22.48 -10.00 -24.10
C ILE A 46 -22.02 -9.28 -25.36
N TYR A 47 -22.05 -7.94 -25.37
CA TYR A 47 -21.59 -7.14 -26.51
C TYR A 47 -20.12 -7.43 -26.85
N PHE A 48 -19.21 -7.42 -25.87
CA PHE A 48 -17.80 -7.70 -26.13
C PHE A 48 -17.57 -9.11 -26.65
N PHE A 49 -18.29 -10.11 -26.11
CA PHE A 49 -18.20 -11.48 -26.62
C PHE A 49 -18.89 -11.67 -27.97
N ALA A 50 -19.90 -10.87 -28.31
CA ALA A 50 -20.56 -10.92 -29.61
C ALA A 50 -19.73 -10.26 -30.72
N VAL A 51 -19.09 -9.12 -30.43
CA VAL A 51 -18.31 -8.36 -31.42
C VAL A 51 -16.89 -8.91 -31.57
N HIS A 52 -16.23 -9.21 -30.46
CA HIS A 52 -14.82 -9.60 -30.47
C HIS A 52 -14.62 -11.11 -30.26
N SER A 53 -15.71 -11.88 -30.23
CA SER A 53 -15.68 -13.29 -29.85
C SER A 53 -14.94 -13.45 -28.51
N LEU A 54 -13.93 -14.30 -28.50
CA LEU A 54 -13.12 -14.65 -27.36
C LEU A 54 -12.11 -13.56 -26.96
N ASP A 55 -11.73 -12.66 -27.89
CA ASP A 55 -10.93 -11.47 -27.59
C ASP A 55 -11.74 -10.45 -26.73
N GLY A 56 -13.05 -10.67 -26.59
CA GLY A 56 -13.93 -9.94 -25.67
C GLY A 56 -13.50 -10.03 -24.19
N PHE A 57 -12.74 -11.06 -23.78
CA PHE A 57 -12.25 -11.17 -22.41
C PHE A 57 -11.30 -10.04 -22.03
N VAL A 58 -10.42 -9.61 -22.94
CA VAL A 58 -9.49 -8.51 -22.70
C VAL A 58 -10.26 -7.20 -22.49
N HIS A 59 -11.26 -6.94 -23.33
CA HIS A 59 -12.15 -5.79 -23.22
C HIS A 59 -12.94 -5.82 -21.91
N LEU A 60 -13.45 -6.99 -21.52
CA LEU A 60 -14.16 -7.19 -20.27
C LEU A 60 -13.25 -6.96 -19.05
N ALA A 61 -11.98 -7.38 -19.11
CA ALA A 61 -11.02 -7.15 -18.03
C ALA A 61 -10.70 -5.65 -17.87
N ILE A 62 -10.52 -4.92 -18.98
CA ILE A 62 -10.33 -3.47 -19.00
C ILE A 62 -11.58 -2.76 -18.46
N PHE A 63 -12.77 -3.18 -18.90
CA PHE A 63 -14.05 -2.72 -18.39
C PHE A 63 -14.14 -2.92 -16.87
N ALA A 64 -13.91 -4.15 -16.38
CA ALA A 64 -13.99 -4.47 -14.95
C ALA A 64 -13.00 -3.65 -14.12
N SER A 65 -11.78 -3.43 -14.65
CA SER A 65 -10.77 -2.63 -13.98
C SER A 65 -11.14 -1.15 -13.93
N SER A 66 -11.65 -0.59 -15.03
CA SER A 66 -12.13 0.80 -15.07
C SER A 66 -13.37 1.02 -14.17
N TYR A 67 -14.28 0.06 -14.15
CA TYR A 67 -15.44 0.05 -13.25
C TYR A 67 -15.00 -0.02 -11.78
N SER A 68 -14.06 -0.91 -11.43
CA SER A 68 -13.50 -1.01 -10.09
C SER A 68 -12.77 0.27 -9.67
N ALA A 69 -11.98 0.85 -10.57
CA ALA A 69 -11.32 2.13 -10.38
C ALA A 69 -12.32 3.26 -10.06
N CYS A 70 -13.49 3.26 -10.72
CA CYS A 70 -14.53 4.25 -10.48
C CYS A 70 -15.18 4.17 -9.09
N HIS A 71 -15.18 3.01 -8.44
CA HIS A 71 -15.67 2.89 -7.06
C HIS A 71 -14.88 3.75 -6.06
N THR A 72 -13.64 4.11 -6.38
CA THR A 72 -12.86 5.10 -5.62
C THR A 72 -13.55 6.47 -5.53
N PHE A 73 -14.45 6.78 -6.46
CA PHE A 73 -15.26 8.00 -6.48
C PHE A 73 -16.66 7.82 -5.92
N THR A 74 -17.07 6.63 -5.49
CA THR A 74 -18.41 6.45 -4.93
C THR A 74 -18.50 7.25 -3.63
N PRO A 75 -19.27 8.35 -3.60
CA PRO A 75 -19.31 9.22 -2.45
C PRO A 75 -20.01 8.51 -1.30
N VAL A 76 -19.51 8.68 -0.08
CA VAL A 76 -20.25 8.33 1.15
C VAL A 76 -21.35 9.39 1.36
N LYS A 77 -22.29 9.49 0.40
CA LYS A 77 -23.30 10.56 0.26
C LYS A 77 -24.12 10.78 1.54
N ASN A 78 -24.43 9.71 2.26
CA ASN A 78 -25.29 9.77 3.45
C ASN A 78 -24.59 10.45 4.64
N LYS A 79 -23.28 10.21 4.83
CA LYS A 79 -22.58 10.63 6.05
C LYS A 79 -22.05 12.06 5.98
N ALA A 80 -21.74 12.56 4.79
CA ALA A 80 -21.43 13.97 4.60
C ALA A 80 -22.66 14.86 4.94
N GLN A 81 -23.88 14.39 4.65
CA GLN A 81 -25.12 15.08 4.99
C GLN A 81 -25.41 15.03 6.50
N GLU A 82 -25.27 13.86 7.13
CA GLU A 82 -25.39 13.69 8.59
C GLU A 82 -24.40 14.61 9.33
N MET A 83 -23.14 14.62 8.93
CA MET A 83 -22.11 15.49 9.51
C MET A 83 -22.42 16.97 9.25
N THR A 84 -23.00 17.33 8.10
CA THR A 84 -23.45 18.72 7.84
C THR A 84 -24.62 19.13 8.74
N ALA A 85 -25.48 18.19 9.13
CA ALA A 85 -26.53 18.43 10.14
C ALA A 85 -25.93 18.61 11.54
N GLU A 86 -25.00 17.72 11.95
CA GLU A 86 -24.27 17.85 13.23
C GLU A 86 -23.51 19.18 13.33
N LEU A 87 -22.96 19.68 12.22
CA LEU A 87 -22.25 20.97 12.17
C LEU A 87 -23.17 22.16 12.46
N ARG A 88 -24.45 22.09 12.06
CA ARG A 88 -25.46 23.13 12.32
C ARG A 88 -25.91 23.14 13.78
N GLU A 89 -26.02 21.96 14.40
CA GLU A 89 -26.42 21.82 15.80
C GLU A 89 -25.31 22.22 16.77
N ASN A 90 -24.04 21.89 16.46
CA ASN A 90 -22.91 22.13 17.36
C ASN A 90 -22.24 23.51 17.22
N GLY A 91 -22.85 24.43 16.45
CA GLY A 91 -22.33 25.79 16.26
C GLY A 91 -20.91 25.85 15.70
N ALA A 92 -20.56 24.97 14.76
CA ALA A 92 -19.19 24.84 14.29
C ALA A 92 -18.74 26.06 13.44
N GLU A 93 -17.58 26.63 13.77
CA GLU A 93 -16.96 27.73 13.01
C GLU A 93 -16.27 27.16 11.77
N ALA A 94 -16.49 27.76 10.61
CA ALA A 94 -15.81 27.35 9.38
C ALA A 94 -14.38 27.90 9.36
N ILE A 95 -13.40 27.03 9.16
CA ILE A 95 -12.00 27.42 9.01
C ILE A 95 -11.74 27.77 7.54
N PRO A 96 -11.40 29.04 7.21
CA PRO A 96 -11.06 29.40 5.84
C PRO A 96 -9.79 28.67 5.39
N LEU A 97 -9.78 28.18 4.14
CA LEU A 97 -8.67 27.43 3.57
C LEU A 97 -7.91 28.27 2.55
N GLN A 98 -6.58 28.18 2.56
CA GLN A 98 -5.74 28.84 1.57
C GLN A 98 -5.56 27.92 0.35
N ARG A 99 -6.21 28.26 -0.76
CA ARG A 99 -6.15 27.48 -2.00
C ARG A 99 -5.09 28.02 -2.97
N SER A 100 -4.25 27.15 -3.51
CA SER A 100 -3.26 27.50 -4.53
C SER A 100 -3.22 26.46 -5.63
N VAL A 101 -3.43 26.89 -6.88
CA VAL A 101 -3.35 26.02 -8.08
C VAL A 101 -1.96 25.37 -8.19
N LYS A 102 -0.92 26.02 -7.66
CA LYS A 102 0.44 25.48 -7.61
C LYS A 102 0.50 24.11 -6.92
N ARG A 103 -0.36 23.84 -5.92
CA ARG A 103 -0.42 22.53 -5.23
C ARG A 103 -0.84 21.42 -6.19
N ILE A 104 -1.93 21.61 -6.94
CA ILE A 104 -2.41 20.64 -7.94
C ILE A 104 -1.41 20.45 -9.07
N ILE A 105 -0.84 21.53 -9.58
CA ILE A 105 0.17 21.46 -10.65
C ILE A 105 1.37 20.64 -10.18
N SER A 106 1.80 20.79 -8.93
CA SER A 106 2.92 20.02 -8.38
C SER A 106 2.63 18.52 -8.29
N ASP A 107 1.42 18.12 -7.85
CA ASP A 107 1.00 16.71 -7.81
C ASP A 107 0.92 16.12 -9.24
N GLY A 108 0.32 16.87 -10.17
CA GLY A 108 0.22 16.48 -11.57
C GLY A 108 1.59 16.32 -12.23
N CYS A 109 2.53 17.22 -11.95
CA CYS A 109 3.89 17.17 -12.50
C CYS A 109 4.67 15.94 -11.99
N VAL A 110 4.65 15.68 -10.69
CA VAL A 110 5.31 14.49 -10.11
C VAL A 110 4.76 13.21 -10.75
N THR A 111 3.45 13.13 -10.92
CA THR A 111 2.84 11.93 -11.50
C THR A 111 3.11 11.80 -12.99
N ALA A 112 3.07 12.91 -13.75
CA ALA A 112 3.43 12.91 -15.16
C ALA A 112 4.86 12.38 -15.35
N VAL A 113 5.82 12.86 -14.55
CA VAL A 113 7.20 12.35 -14.57
C VAL A 113 7.26 10.87 -14.21
N ALA A 114 6.56 10.46 -13.16
CA ALA A 114 6.52 9.06 -12.73
C ALA A 114 5.94 8.10 -13.79
N LEU A 115 5.00 8.57 -14.62
CA LEU A 115 4.31 7.79 -15.66
C LEU A 115 4.86 8.03 -17.08
N THR A 116 5.85 8.90 -17.26
CA THR A 116 6.33 9.31 -18.60
C THR A 116 6.75 8.12 -19.46
N GLY A 117 7.58 7.21 -18.93
CA GLY A 117 8.05 6.05 -19.69
C GLY A 117 6.91 5.12 -20.12
N ALA A 118 5.91 4.95 -19.25
CA ALA A 118 4.74 4.14 -19.53
C ALA A 118 3.85 4.78 -20.62
N ILE A 119 3.61 6.09 -20.54
CA ILE A 119 2.84 6.85 -21.55
C ILE A 119 3.56 6.83 -22.91
N LEU A 120 4.87 7.07 -22.93
CA LEU A 120 5.67 7.01 -24.16
C LEU A 120 5.61 5.62 -24.79
N PHE A 121 5.67 4.55 -24.00
CA PHE A 121 5.54 3.19 -24.52
C PHE A 121 4.14 2.90 -25.08
N LEU A 122 3.08 3.42 -24.46
CA LEU A 122 1.73 3.28 -25.03
C LEU A 122 1.62 3.91 -26.42
N LEU A 123 2.16 5.13 -26.57
CA LEU A 123 2.06 5.92 -27.80
C LEU A 123 2.99 5.40 -28.91
N PHE A 124 4.24 5.11 -28.56
CA PHE A 124 5.32 4.83 -29.52
C PHE A 124 5.83 3.39 -29.47
N GLY A 125 5.35 2.55 -28.55
CA GLY A 125 5.74 1.16 -28.48
C GLY A 125 5.07 0.30 -29.58
N PRO A 126 5.55 -0.94 -29.79
CA PRO A 126 5.01 -1.84 -30.80
C PRO A 126 3.52 -2.12 -30.58
N GLU A 127 2.70 -2.09 -31.63
CA GLU A 127 1.25 -2.29 -31.53
C GLU A 127 0.88 -3.65 -30.92
N ALA A 128 1.60 -4.72 -31.29
CA ALA A 128 1.38 -6.08 -30.80
C ALA A 128 2.06 -6.37 -29.45
N SER A 129 2.46 -5.36 -28.65
CA SER A 129 3.15 -5.57 -27.38
C SER A 129 2.20 -5.76 -26.19
N ILE A 130 2.27 -6.92 -25.53
CA ILE A 130 1.54 -7.24 -24.28
C ILE A 130 1.79 -6.18 -23.19
N LEU A 131 2.96 -5.54 -23.23
CA LEU A 131 3.32 -4.50 -22.27
C LEU A 131 2.39 -3.28 -22.33
N LYS A 132 1.78 -2.96 -23.48
CA LYS A 132 0.75 -1.91 -23.58
C LYS A 132 -0.45 -2.22 -22.69
N LEU A 133 -0.92 -3.46 -22.69
CA LEU A 133 -2.04 -3.90 -21.87
C LEU A 133 -1.71 -3.84 -20.38
N VAL A 134 -0.50 -4.25 -19.98
CA VAL A 134 -0.02 -4.12 -18.59
C VAL A 134 0.02 -2.65 -18.16
N ILE A 135 0.50 -1.75 -19.02
CA ILE A 135 0.52 -0.32 -18.73
C ILE A 135 -0.89 0.24 -18.59
N VAL A 136 -1.84 -0.14 -19.46
CA VAL A 136 -3.24 0.30 -19.35
C VAL A 136 -3.81 -0.05 -17.98
N PHE A 137 -3.64 -1.29 -17.52
CA PHE A 137 -4.07 -1.66 -16.17
C PHE A 137 -3.38 -0.84 -15.08
N ALA A 138 -2.07 -0.58 -15.19
CA ALA A 138 -1.36 0.24 -14.22
C ALA A 138 -1.84 1.70 -14.19
N VAL A 139 -2.12 2.28 -15.36
CA VAL A 139 -2.66 3.64 -15.50
C VAL A 139 -4.09 3.71 -14.96
N LEU A 140 -4.93 2.71 -15.24
CA LEU A 140 -6.30 2.63 -14.72
C LEU A 140 -6.35 2.53 -13.20
N ASN A 141 -5.33 1.95 -12.56
CA ASN A 141 -5.24 1.93 -11.10
C ASN A 141 -4.66 3.23 -10.51
N THR A 142 -3.79 3.94 -11.23
CA THR A 142 -3.10 5.14 -10.72
C THR A 142 -3.87 6.43 -10.98
N ALA A 143 -4.47 6.58 -12.16
CA ALA A 143 -5.19 7.80 -12.57
C ALA A 143 -6.36 8.18 -11.63
N PRO A 144 -7.15 7.24 -11.08
CA PRO A 144 -8.22 7.56 -10.15
C PRO A 144 -7.73 8.26 -8.88
N GLU A 145 -6.56 7.90 -8.36
CA GLU A 145 -5.99 8.51 -7.14
C GLU A 145 -5.71 10.01 -7.36
N LEU A 146 -5.20 10.38 -8.54
CA LEU A 146 -4.94 11.78 -8.91
C LEU A 146 -6.22 12.58 -9.10
N LEU A 147 -7.18 11.99 -9.81
CA LEU A 147 -8.48 12.60 -10.02
C LEU A 147 -9.19 12.79 -8.67
N LYS A 148 -9.12 11.81 -7.77
CA LYS A 148 -9.65 11.90 -6.42
C LYS A 148 -8.97 13.06 -5.68
N ARG A 149 -7.64 13.14 -5.72
CA ARG A 149 -6.87 14.24 -5.12
C ARG A 149 -7.29 15.62 -5.67
N TRP A 150 -7.54 15.72 -6.97
CA TRP A 150 -8.00 16.95 -7.61
C TRP A 150 -9.40 17.37 -7.14
N PHE A 151 -10.35 16.43 -7.08
CA PHE A 151 -11.67 16.76 -6.57
C PHE A 151 -11.68 17.04 -5.06
N MET A 152 -10.81 16.37 -4.29
CA MET A 152 -10.60 16.66 -2.87
C MET A 152 -10.18 18.13 -2.69
N TYR A 153 -9.15 18.59 -3.41
CA TYR A 153 -8.71 20.00 -3.39
C TYR A 153 -9.85 21.00 -3.63
N GLN A 154 -10.79 20.70 -4.53
CA GLN A 154 -11.93 21.57 -4.83
C GLN A 154 -13.01 21.54 -3.75
N SER A 155 -13.26 20.37 -3.15
CA SER A 155 -14.42 20.11 -2.31
C SER A 155 -14.16 20.17 -0.80
N VAL A 156 -12.89 20.09 -0.35
CA VAL A 156 -12.56 20.15 1.09
C VAL A 156 -13.04 21.45 1.72
N LYS A 157 -13.73 21.28 2.84
CA LYS A 157 -14.14 22.29 3.80
C LYS A 157 -13.79 21.79 5.20
N VAL A 158 -13.34 22.69 6.05
CA VAL A 158 -12.93 22.36 7.42
C VAL A 158 -13.76 23.20 8.37
N PHE A 159 -14.27 22.56 9.41
CA PHE A 159 -15.06 23.19 10.45
C PHE A 159 -14.54 22.76 11.81
N VAL A 160 -14.69 23.62 12.80
CA VAL A 160 -14.24 23.35 14.15
C VAL A 160 -15.36 23.63 15.13
N SER A 161 -15.52 22.72 16.10
CA SER A 161 -16.38 22.87 17.26
C SER A 161 -15.50 22.80 18.52
N ASN A 162 -16.09 22.97 19.71
CA ASN A 162 -15.37 22.99 20.97
C ASN A 162 -14.53 21.72 21.21
N ASN A 163 -15.00 20.56 20.76
CA ASN A 163 -14.37 19.26 21.04
C ASN A 163 -13.88 18.51 19.79
N HIS A 164 -14.26 18.96 18.60
CA HIS A 164 -14.06 18.21 17.36
C HIS A 164 -13.61 19.11 16.20
N LEU A 165 -12.73 18.56 15.36
CA LEU A 165 -12.41 19.05 14.03
C LEU A 165 -13.15 18.20 13.00
N TYR A 166 -13.88 18.86 12.11
CA TYR A 166 -14.61 18.22 11.03
C TYR A 166 -13.96 18.57 9.69
N ILE A 167 -13.63 17.56 8.90
CA ILE A 167 -13.15 17.72 7.53
C ILE A 167 -14.20 17.10 6.62
N VAL A 168 -14.77 17.90 5.75
CA VAL A 168 -15.85 17.49 4.85
C VAL A 168 -15.40 17.70 3.42
N SER A 169 -15.54 16.67 2.59
CA SER A 169 -15.32 16.75 1.16
C SER A 169 -16.35 15.90 0.42
N ARG A 170 -16.28 15.88 -0.91
CA ARG A 170 -17.20 15.08 -1.72
C ARG A 170 -17.04 13.56 -1.54
N PHE A 171 -15.83 13.08 -1.23
CA PHE A 171 -15.52 11.64 -1.16
C PHE A 171 -15.13 11.18 0.23
N GLU A 172 -14.59 12.09 1.04
CA GLU A 172 -14.08 11.78 2.37
C GLU A 172 -14.60 12.75 3.43
N SER A 173 -15.04 12.18 4.54
CA SER A 173 -15.37 12.88 5.77
C SER A 173 -14.42 12.44 6.87
N ARG A 174 -14.06 13.35 7.77
CA ARG A 174 -13.38 13.04 9.03
C ARG A 174 -14.03 13.82 10.19
N LYS A 175 -14.31 13.12 11.28
CA LYS A 175 -14.67 13.66 12.59
C LYS A 175 -13.55 13.34 13.57
N LEU A 176 -12.79 14.35 13.97
CA LEU A 176 -11.54 14.19 14.71
C LEU A 176 -11.68 14.84 16.09
N PRO A 177 -11.78 14.06 17.19
CA PRO A 177 -11.90 14.59 18.54
C PRO A 177 -10.56 15.10 19.06
N PHE A 178 -10.53 16.32 19.62
CA PHE A 178 -9.29 16.92 20.15
C PHE A 178 -8.67 16.11 21.31
N VAL A 179 -9.50 15.42 22.08
CA VAL A 179 -9.06 14.57 23.20
C VAL A 179 -8.17 13.40 22.74
N GLU A 180 -8.32 12.93 21.49
CA GLU A 180 -7.52 11.82 20.95
C GLU A 180 -6.31 12.28 20.14
N MET A 181 -6.09 13.59 20.02
CA MET A 181 -4.94 14.16 19.33
C MET A 181 -3.68 13.91 20.16
N LYS A 182 -2.71 13.23 19.56
CA LYS A 182 -1.44 12.86 20.22
C LYS A 182 -0.37 13.93 20.08
N GLN A 183 -0.38 14.65 18.96
CA GLN A 183 0.62 15.66 18.65
C GLN A 183 0.07 16.65 17.64
N LEU A 184 0.47 17.92 17.81
CA LEU A 184 0.12 19.04 16.97
C LEU A 184 1.39 19.79 16.58
N GLN A 185 1.67 19.88 15.28
CA GLN A 185 2.84 20.59 14.75
C GLN A 185 2.43 21.63 13.71
N LEU A 186 3.14 22.76 13.69
CA LEU A 186 3.05 23.74 12.62
C LEU A 186 4.26 23.59 11.68
N GLU A 187 4.00 23.22 10.44
CA GLU A 187 5.00 23.06 9.40
C GLU A 187 5.13 24.35 8.58
N SER A 188 6.36 24.78 8.24
CA SER A 188 6.56 26.05 7.52
C SER A 188 6.06 26.02 6.06
N ASN A 189 6.04 24.84 5.43
CA ASN A 189 5.58 24.64 4.06
C ASN A 189 5.06 23.21 3.86
N VAL A 190 4.36 22.93 2.76
CA VAL A 190 3.92 21.57 2.40
C VAL A 190 5.12 20.73 1.95
N ASP A 191 5.38 19.60 2.61
CA ASP A 191 6.36 18.62 2.15
C ASP A 191 5.75 17.62 1.15
N LEU A 192 5.71 18.02 -0.14
CA LEU A 192 5.22 17.18 -1.23
C LEU A 192 5.89 15.79 -1.27
N LEU A 193 7.16 15.70 -0.86
CA LEU A 193 7.93 14.46 -0.90
C LEU A 193 7.47 13.43 0.16
N LYS A 194 6.72 13.87 1.18
CA LYS A 194 6.06 12.99 2.17
C LYS A 194 4.60 12.70 1.87
N LEU A 195 3.93 13.57 1.10
CA LEU A 195 2.48 13.48 0.91
C LEU A 195 2.09 12.79 -0.40
N HIS A 196 2.91 12.90 -1.44
CA HIS A 196 2.54 12.38 -2.74
C HIS A 196 2.53 10.83 -2.74
N PRO A 197 1.40 10.17 -3.07
CA PRO A 197 1.27 8.72 -2.96
C PRO A 197 2.33 7.94 -3.74
N LEU A 198 2.72 8.42 -4.93
CA LEU A 198 3.76 7.78 -5.75
C LEU A 198 5.19 7.92 -5.21
N LEU A 199 5.44 8.79 -4.21
CA LEU A 199 6.77 9.07 -3.66
C LEU A 199 7.01 8.49 -2.26
N THR A 200 5.97 7.94 -1.62
CA THR A 200 6.03 7.43 -0.24
C THR A 200 5.67 5.95 -0.14
N LEU A 201 6.02 5.32 0.97
CA LEU A 201 5.63 3.96 1.32
C LEU A 201 5.30 3.91 2.81
N PHE A 202 4.31 3.08 3.18
CA PHE A 202 3.96 2.81 4.59
C PHE A 202 3.61 4.07 5.42
N THR A 203 3.03 5.07 4.77
CA THR A 203 2.57 6.30 5.42
C THR A 203 1.06 6.25 5.66
N SER A 204 0.63 6.35 6.91
CA SER A 204 -0.77 6.50 7.29
C SER A 204 -1.22 7.97 7.26
N SER A 205 -0.81 8.71 6.23
CA SER A 205 -1.03 10.15 6.11
C SER A 205 -2.23 10.47 5.22
N SER A 206 -3.16 11.28 5.72
CA SER A 206 -4.24 11.88 4.94
C SER A 206 -3.91 13.31 4.56
N ASP A 207 -3.81 13.54 3.26
CA ASP A 207 -3.51 14.85 2.70
C ASP A 207 -4.80 15.63 2.36
N PHE A 208 -5.09 16.66 3.16
CA PHE A 208 -6.14 17.65 2.91
C PHE A 208 -5.55 19.05 2.65
N THR A 209 -4.28 19.13 2.28
CA THR A 209 -3.62 20.39 1.92
C THR A 209 -4.24 20.97 0.65
N THR A 210 -4.47 22.28 0.64
CA THR A 210 -5.08 22.98 -0.50
C THR A 210 -4.20 24.10 -1.05
N GLY A 211 -3.09 24.42 -0.40
CA GLY A 211 -2.22 25.53 -0.82
C GLY A 211 -0.75 25.17 -0.76
N VAL A 212 0.09 26.14 -1.09
CA VAL A 212 1.53 26.11 -0.83
C VAL A 212 1.75 27.14 0.28
N GLY A 213 2.09 26.68 1.48
CA GLY A 213 2.13 27.51 2.68
C GLY A 213 2.24 26.66 3.93
N GLN A 214 2.08 27.31 5.10
CA GLN A 214 2.15 26.63 6.38
C GLN A 214 1.07 25.55 6.51
N VAL A 215 1.42 24.44 7.16
CA VAL A 215 0.57 23.26 7.29
C VAL A 215 0.37 22.96 8.77
N LEU A 216 -0.89 22.71 9.15
CA LEU A 216 -1.20 22.08 10.43
C LEU A 216 -1.07 20.56 10.24
N HIS A 217 -0.15 19.98 10.98
CA HIS A 217 0.10 18.56 11.00
C HIS A 217 -0.42 17.97 12.32
N LEU A 218 -1.48 17.17 12.21
CA LEU A 218 -2.22 16.61 13.34
C LEU A 218 -2.00 15.10 13.41
N HIS A 219 -1.55 14.59 14.56
CA HIS A 219 -1.36 13.16 14.76
C HIS A 219 -2.50 12.57 15.59
N PHE A 220 -3.19 11.59 15.02
CA PHE A 220 -4.22 10.81 15.69
C PHE A 220 -3.83 9.32 15.72
N HIS A 221 -4.66 8.49 16.33
CA HIS A 221 -4.43 7.05 16.35
C HIS A 221 -4.59 6.47 14.94
N GLY A 222 -3.52 5.89 14.38
CA GLY A 222 -3.54 5.22 13.08
C GLY A 222 -3.61 6.15 11.87
N GLU A 223 -3.64 7.48 12.05
CA GLU A 223 -3.70 8.43 10.92
C GLU A 223 -3.06 9.77 11.29
N ALA A 224 -2.25 10.31 10.38
CA ALA A 224 -1.72 11.68 10.44
C ALA A 224 -2.43 12.55 9.41
N VAL A 225 -2.84 13.76 9.79
CA VAL A 225 -3.69 14.64 8.97
C VAL A 225 -2.96 15.94 8.67
N TYR A 226 -2.86 16.27 7.38
CA TYR A 226 -2.20 17.49 6.91
C TYR A 226 -3.21 18.48 6.34
N LEU A 227 -3.22 19.70 6.88
CA LEU A 227 -4.21 20.74 6.55
C LEU A 227 -3.56 22.08 6.24
N THR A 228 -3.99 22.71 5.15
CA THR A 228 -3.64 24.12 4.86
C THR A 228 -4.82 25.01 5.22
N VAL A 229 -4.65 25.83 6.27
CA VAL A 229 -5.68 26.75 6.75
C VAL A 229 -5.19 28.19 6.65
N ALA A 230 -6.10 29.14 6.53
CA ALA A 230 -5.76 30.56 6.66
C ALA A 230 -5.55 30.91 8.14
N GLN A 231 -4.56 31.76 8.43
CA GLN A 231 -4.14 32.10 9.80
C GLN A 231 -3.84 30.86 10.67
N PRO A 232 -2.90 29.99 10.26
CA PRO A 232 -2.66 28.71 10.92
C PRO A 232 -2.18 28.84 12.37
N GLU A 233 -1.52 29.94 12.74
CA GLU A 233 -1.10 30.19 14.14
C GLU A 233 -2.30 30.33 15.09
N ARG A 234 -3.36 31.05 14.68
CA ARG A 234 -4.60 31.18 15.47
C ARG A 234 -5.20 29.81 15.75
N TRP A 235 -5.29 28.96 14.73
CA TRP A 235 -5.89 27.64 14.84
C TRP A 235 -5.00 26.65 15.59
N TYR A 236 -3.67 26.79 15.47
CA TYR A 236 -2.71 26.04 16.28
C TYR A 236 -2.93 26.32 17.77
N ASP A 237 -2.98 27.60 18.16
CA ASP A 237 -3.15 27.98 19.57
C ASP A 237 -4.53 27.53 20.10
N PHE A 238 -5.60 27.68 19.30
CA PHE A 238 -6.93 27.16 19.63
C PHE A 238 -6.94 25.64 19.85
N MET A 239 -6.33 24.86 18.96
CA MET A 239 -6.28 23.39 19.09
C MET A 239 -5.37 22.95 20.23
N LYS A 240 -4.27 23.67 20.48
CA LYS A 240 -3.34 23.39 21.59
C LYS A 240 -4.03 23.52 22.95
N GLU A 241 -4.91 24.51 23.11
CA GLU A 241 -5.69 24.70 24.35
C GLU A 241 -6.68 23.57 24.62
N LYS A 242 -7.24 22.96 23.55
CA LYS A 242 -8.25 21.90 23.65
C LYS A 242 -7.67 20.48 23.69
N MET A 243 -6.37 20.32 23.43
CA MET A 243 -5.68 19.04 23.42
C MET A 243 -5.21 18.67 24.84
N PRO A 244 -5.14 17.37 25.19
CA PRO A 244 -4.50 16.94 26.44
C PRO A 244 -3.05 17.45 26.56
N PRO A 245 -2.54 17.72 27.79
CA PRO A 245 -1.17 18.16 27.98
C PRO A 245 -0.18 17.11 27.43
N LEU A 246 0.69 17.54 26.52
CA LEU A 246 1.72 16.68 25.92
C LEU A 246 2.83 16.36 26.91
N GLN A 247 3.33 15.12 26.89
CA GLN A 247 4.54 14.73 27.63
C GLN A 247 5.84 15.27 27.02
N ASP A 248 5.81 15.77 25.77
CA ASP A 248 6.99 16.17 25.01
C ASP A 248 6.65 17.44 24.20
N ASP A 249 6.95 18.63 24.74
CA ASP A 249 6.62 19.96 24.16
C ASP A 249 7.61 20.35 23.04
N ASN A 250 8.04 19.36 22.24
CA ASN A 250 9.14 19.53 21.31
C ASN A 250 8.70 20.19 19.99
N LYS A 251 9.04 21.48 19.90
CA LYS A 251 9.03 22.41 18.75
C LYS A 251 7.65 22.81 18.22
N LYS A 252 7.26 24.04 18.57
CA LYS A 252 6.12 24.81 18.01
C LYS A 252 6.11 24.82 16.48
N GLN A 253 7.27 24.82 15.83
CA GLN A 253 7.37 24.93 14.37
C GLN A 253 8.45 24.01 13.79
N VAL A 254 8.08 23.21 12.79
CA VAL A 254 8.99 22.39 11.99
C VAL A 254 9.28 23.13 10.69
N HIS A 255 10.52 23.60 10.54
CA HIS A 255 10.94 24.28 9.32
C HIS A 255 11.26 23.27 8.21
N ILE A 256 10.42 23.24 7.17
CA ILE A 256 10.62 22.47 5.96
C ILE A 256 11.46 23.28 4.97
N LEU A 257 12.52 22.66 4.48
CA LEU A 257 13.41 23.27 3.48
C LEU A 257 12.64 23.50 2.18
N PRO A 258 12.97 24.56 1.41
CA PRO A 258 12.32 24.80 0.13
C PRO A 258 12.64 23.70 -0.89
N PHE A 259 11.79 23.54 -1.90
CA PHE A 259 11.90 22.49 -2.90
C PHE A 259 13.24 22.52 -3.67
N TYR A 260 13.74 23.72 -3.99
CA TYR A 260 15.01 23.94 -4.70
C TYR A 260 16.26 23.73 -3.83
N HIS A 261 16.10 23.48 -2.53
CA HIS A 261 17.24 23.22 -1.66
C HIS A 261 17.95 21.92 -2.06
N ARG A 262 19.29 21.91 -2.09
CA ARG A 262 20.10 20.75 -2.54
C ARG A 262 19.74 19.43 -1.86
N LYS A 263 19.42 19.46 -0.55
CA LYS A 263 18.96 18.28 0.20
C LYS A 263 17.62 17.74 -0.31
N ASN A 264 16.66 18.62 -0.62
CA ASN A 264 15.36 18.24 -1.15
C ASN A 264 15.46 17.79 -2.60
N LEU A 265 16.35 18.38 -3.41
CA LEU A 265 16.59 17.92 -4.77
C LEU A 265 17.16 16.49 -4.78
N LYS A 266 18.13 16.18 -3.91
CA LYS A 266 18.65 14.81 -3.76
C LYS A 266 17.57 13.82 -3.32
N ARG A 267 16.73 14.24 -2.37
CA ARG A 267 15.59 13.44 -1.87
C ARG A 267 14.54 13.21 -2.97
N LEU A 268 14.20 14.24 -3.74
CA LEU A 268 13.31 14.18 -4.89
C LEU A 268 13.83 13.20 -5.93
N LEU A 269 15.11 13.31 -6.34
CA LEU A 269 15.69 12.39 -7.32
C LEU A 269 15.62 10.93 -6.86
N GLY A 270 15.92 10.66 -5.60
CA GLY A 270 15.80 9.31 -5.06
C GLY A 270 14.36 8.81 -4.96
N LYS A 271 13.41 9.65 -4.56
CA LYS A 271 11.98 9.30 -4.52
C LYS A 271 11.36 9.15 -5.92
N LEU A 272 11.78 9.96 -6.89
CA LEU A 272 11.39 9.79 -8.29
C LEU A 272 11.96 8.50 -8.87
N TYR A 273 13.23 8.18 -8.58
CA TYR A 273 13.80 6.89 -8.95
C TYR A 273 12.95 5.74 -8.39
N PHE A 274 12.66 5.77 -7.09
CA PHE A 274 11.77 4.80 -6.44
C PHE A 274 10.40 4.72 -7.13
N SER A 275 9.79 5.88 -7.41
CA SER A 275 8.49 5.97 -8.06
C SER A 275 8.47 5.35 -9.45
N ILE A 276 9.49 5.63 -10.27
CA ILE A 276 9.59 5.18 -11.66
C ILE A 276 9.99 3.70 -11.77
N THR A 277 10.73 3.17 -10.79
CA THR A 277 11.32 1.81 -10.83
C THR A 277 10.57 0.77 -9.99
N VAL A 278 10.03 1.16 -8.84
CA VAL A 278 9.43 0.23 -7.87
C VAL A 278 7.91 0.34 -7.86
N LYS A 279 7.36 1.56 -7.77
CA LYS A 279 5.89 1.76 -7.81
C LYS A 279 5.32 1.78 -9.22
N GLY A 280 6.05 2.37 -10.16
CA GLY A 280 5.65 2.54 -11.54
C GLY A 280 6.32 1.55 -12.48
N ILE A 281 5.77 1.44 -13.68
CA ILE A 281 6.30 0.58 -14.76
C ILE A 281 7.21 1.39 -15.70
N SER A 282 7.37 2.69 -15.46
CA SER A 282 8.00 3.64 -16.38
C SER A 282 9.47 3.38 -16.66
N ALA A 283 10.27 2.93 -15.68
CA ALA A 283 11.69 2.64 -15.94
C ALA A 283 11.85 1.47 -16.91
N TYR A 284 11.16 0.36 -16.65
CA TYR A 284 11.26 -0.83 -17.48
C TYR A 284 10.66 -0.59 -18.87
N THR A 285 9.51 0.06 -18.95
CA THR A 285 8.85 0.38 -20.23
C THR A 285 9.67 1.38 -21.04
N GLY A 286 10.24 2.41 -20.41
CA GLY A 286 11.16 3.34 -21.06
C GLY A 286 12.42 2.65 -21.59
N LEU A 287 13.02 1.76 -20.78
CA LEU A 287 14.18 0.96 -21.21
C LEU A 287 13.83 0.08 -22.42
N VAL A 288 12.73 -0.66 -22.36
CA VAL A 288 12.27 -1.51 -23.48
C VAL A 288 12.01 -0.68 -24.72
N LEU A 289 11.40 0.50 -24.59
CA LEU A 289 11.14 1.40 -25.71
C LEU A 289 12.45 1.83 -26.40
N ILE A 290 13.43 2.26 -25.61
CA ILE A 290 14.74 2.69 -26.12
C ILE A 290 15.42 1.53 -26.86
N LEU A 291 15.47 0.35 -26.24
CA LEU A 291 16.11 -0.83 -26.83
C LEU A 291 15.42 -1.26 -28.13
N TYR A 292 14.09 -1.21 -28.16
CA TYR A 292 13.30 -1.47 -29.37
C TYR A 292 13.67 -0.51 -30.52
N TYR A 293 13.70 0.79 -30.28
CA TYR A 293 14.05 1.78 -31.33
C TYR A 293 15.51 1.71 -31.77
N THR A 294 16.42 1.27 -30.90
CA THR A 294 17.83 1.05 -31.26
C THR A 294 18.07 -0.25 -32.04
N GLY A 295 17.04 -1.08 -32.25
CA GLY A 295 17.17 -2.34 -32.97
C GLY A 295 17.98 -3.40 -32.21
N VAL A 296 18.03 -3.33 -30.88
CA VAL A 296 18.76 -4.29 -30.05
C VAL A 296 18.06 -5.65 -30.11
N PRO A 297 18.78 -6.76 -30.35
CA PRO A 297 18.16 -8.08 -30.45
C PRO A 297 17.49 -8.49 -29.13
N GLU A 298 16.44 -9.31 -29.24
CA GLU A 298 15.56 -9.68 -28.11
C GLU A 298 16.31 -10.34 -26.94
N TRP A 299 17.27 -11.22 -27.22
CA TRP A 299 18.06 -11.90 -26.20
C TRP A 299 18.91 -10.90 -25.39
N LEU A 300 19.47 -9.88 -26.06
CA LEU A 300 20.27 -8.85 -25.41
C LEU A 300 19.37 -7.90 -24.62
N THR A 301 18.19 -7.60 -25.14
CA THR A 301 17.15 -6.86 -24.41
C THR A 301 16.78 -7.57 -23.11
N ALA A 302 16.49 -8.87 -23.16
CA ALA A 302 16.20 -9.67 -21.97
C ALA A 302 17.37 -9.68 -20.98
N ALA A 303 18.61 -9.84 -21.45
CA ALA A 303 19.81 -9.80 -20.62
C ALA A 303 19.99 -8.44 -19.93
N LEU A 304 19.76 -7.32 -20.63
CA LEU A 304 19.85 -5.98 -20.07
C LEU A 304 18.73 -5.70 -19.06
N ILE A 305 17.52 -6.20 -19.28
CA ILE A 305 16.42 -6.11 -18.31
C ILE A 305 16.77 -6.89 -17.02
N LEU A 306 17.29 -8.10 -17.15
CA LEU A 306 17.72 -8.91 -16.00
C LEU A 306 18.89 -8.26 -15.26
N PHE A 307 19.85 -7.69 -15.99
CA PHE A 307 20.94 -6.91 -15.41
C PHE A 307 20.41 -5.70 -14.64
N TYR A 308 19.49 -4.93 -15.24
CA TYR A 308 18.87 -3.78 -14.60
C TYR A 308 18.07 -4.17 -13.36
N TRP A 309 17.35 -5.30 -13.39
CA TRP A 309 16.70 -5.86 -12.21
C TRP A 309 17.70 -6.19 -11.10
N GLY A 310 18.84 -6.83 -11.44
CA GLY A 310 19.91 -7.12 -10.49
C GLY A 310 20.53 -5.85 -9.87
N VAL A 311 20.73 -4.80 -10.67
CA VAL A 311 21.18 -3.48 -10.18
C VAL A 311 20.16 -2.90 -9.20
N ASN A 312 18.87 -2.92 -9.54
CA ASN A 312 17.80 -2.45 -8.66
C ASN A 312 17.76 -3.22 -7.33
N LEU A 313 17.93 -4.53 -7.38
CA LEU A 313 18.00 -5.37 -6.19
C LEU A 313 19.19 -5.00 -5.30
N TYR A 314 20.35 -4.69 -5.89
CA TYR A 314 21.57 -4.32 -5.17
C TYR A 314 21.49 -2.95 -4.49
N ILE A 315 20.71 -2.01 -5.02
CA ILE A 315 20.53 -0.67 -4.47
C ILE A 315 19.22 -0.51 -3.68
N SER A 316 18.42 -1.57 -3.53
CA SER A 316 17.07 -1.50 -2.99
C SER A 316 17.02 -0.97 -1.55
N ASP A 317 18.04 -1.24 -0.73
CA ASP A 317 18.18 -0.71 0.63
C ASP A 317 18.28 0.82 0.65
N ARG A 318 19.07 1.39 -0.28
CA ARG A 318 19.25 2.84 -0.41
C ARG A 318 18.00 3.51 -0.94
N VAL A 319 17.37 2.90 -1.95
CA VAL A 319 16.13 3.39 -2.55
C VAL A 319 15.01 3.39 -1.51
N LEU A 320 14.83 2.30 -0.77
CA LEU A 320 13.80 2.18 0.25
C LEU A 320 14.02 3.19 1.39
N ARG A 321 15.27 3.36 1.85
CA ARG A 321 15.60 4.35 2.90
C ARG A 321 15.17 5.76 2.52
N ILE A 322 15.34 6.13 1.24
CA ILE A 322 14.91 7.43 0.73
C ILE A 322 13.38 7.47 0.60
N ALA A 323 12.75 6.38 0.14
CA ALA A 323 11.30 6.31 -0.05
C ALA A 323 10.52 6.52 1.27
N ILE A 324 11.00 5.91 2.36
CA ILE A 324 10.38 6.00 3.70
C ILE A 324 10.99 7.10 4.58
N ASP A 325 11.88 7.94 4.05
CA ASP A 325 12.54 9.01 4.82
C ASP A 325 13.20 8.52 6.13
N ALA A 326 13.80 7.32 6.07
CA ALA A 326 14.37 6.65 7.23
C ALA A 326 15.55 7.43 7.83
N LYS A 327 15.49 7.63 9.15
CA LYS A 327 16.53 8.28 9.96
C LYS A 327 17.12 7.29 10.94
N GLU A 328 18.43 7.29 11.15
CA GLU A 328 19.06 6.40 12.11
C GLU A 328 18.61 6.75 13.55
N ILE A 329 18.25 5.73 14.35
CA ILE A 329 17.79 5.93 15.73
C ILE A 329 19.00 6.14 16.64
N THR A 330 18.93 7.18 17.47
CA THR A 330 19.95 7.47 18.50
C THR A 330 19.44 7.27 19.93
N GLU A 331 18.16 6.92 20.11
CA GLU A 331 17.55 6.72 21.42
C GLU A 331 18.22 5.54 22.16
N PRO A 332 18.81 5.75 23.35
CA PRO A 332 19.56 4.71 24.07
C PRO A 332 18.75 3.45 24.35
N ARG A 333 17.47 3.62 24.72
CA ARG A 333 16.55 2.53 25.03
C ARG A 333 16.40 1.54 23.88
N ILE A 334 16.22 2.06 22.67
CA ILE A 334 15.99 1.26 21.46
C ILE A 334 17.30 0.67 20.95
N THR A 335 18.37 1.47 20.93
CA THR A 335 19.70 1.02 20.48
C THR A 335 20.27 -0.07 21.39
N GLU A 336 20.04 0.02 22.70
CA GLU A 336 20.40 -1.02 23.68
C GLU A 336 19.60 -2.32 23.46
N ALA A 337 18.28 -2.21 23.28
CA ALA A 337 17.43 -3.37 22.98
C ALA A 337 17.87 -4.07 21.68
N ALA A 338 18.09 -3.28 20.62
CA ALA A 338 18.60 -3.77 19.35
C ALA A 338 19.97 -4.44 19.50
N ARG A 339 20.91 -3.82 20.24
CA ARG A 339 22.24 -4.40 20.50
C ARG A 339 22.14 -5.76 21.17
N ARG A 340 21.27 -5.94 22.16
CA ARG A 340 21.06 -7.24 22.85
C ARG A 340 20.55 -8.31 21.88
N VAL A 341 19.54 -7.99 21.09
CA VAL A 341 18.93 -8.92 20.13
C VAL A 341 19.91 -9.25 19.00
N PHE A 342 20.54 -8.24 18.41
CA PHE A 342 21.43 -8.39 17.26
C PHE A 342 22.73 -9.11 17.60
N ALA A 343 23.23 -8.97 18.83
CA ALA A 343 24.37 -9.76 19.31
C ALA A 343 24.02 -11.25 19.35
N LYS A 344 22.84 -11.63 19.89
CA LYS A 344 22.38 -13.02 19.92
C LYS A 344 22.05 -13.58 18.54
N ALA A 345 21.58 -12.71 17.63
CA ALA A 345 21.29 -13.06 16.25
C ALA A 345 22.55 -13.11 15.35
N ASP A 346 23.73 -12.77 15.90
CA ASP A 346 25.00 -12.72 15.17
C ASP A 346 24.92 -11.79 13.94
N ILE A 347 24.38 -10.58 14.18
CA ILE A 347 24.28 -9.46 13.22
C ILE A 347 24.58 -8.09 13.87
N PRO A 348 25.65 -7.94 14.69
CA PRO A 348 25.85 -6.77 15.55
C PRO A 348 25.99 -5.42 14.81
N ASN A 349 26.33 -5.45 13.52
CA ASN A 349 26.54 -4.25 12.71
C ASN A 349 25.27 -3.74 12.01
N VAL A 350 24.13 -4.42 12.16
CA VAL A 350 22.86 -3.99 11.56
C VAL A 350 22.34 -2.77 12.29
N LYS A 351 22.03 -1.72 11.52
CA LYS A 351 21.56 -0.44 12.05
C LYS A 351 20.03 -0.40 12.12
N VAL A 352 19.52 0.32 13.12
CA VAL A 352 18.09 0.57 13.29
C VAL A 352 17.75 2.00 12.86
N TYR A 353 16.68 2.13 12.09
CA TYR A 353 16.16 3.40 11.58
C TYR A 353 14.74 3.60 12.09
N GLN A 354 14.28 4.84 12.04
CA GLN A 354 12.90 5.24 12.28
C GLN A 354 12.28 5.86 11.03
N THR A 355 11.00 5.58 10.82
CA THR A 355 10.14 6.25 9.84
C THR A 355 8.94 6.84 10.55
N GLU A 356 8.45 7.96 10.05
CA GLU A 356 7.26 8.63 10.58
C GLU A 356 6.01 7.89 10.11
N SER A 357 5.25 7.32 11.05
CA SER A 357 3.97 6.65 10.81
C SER A 357 3.24 6.39 12.14
N GLU A 358 1.91 6.49 12.11
CA GLU A 358 1.04 6.19 13.26
C GLU A 358 0.64 4.70 13.33
N GLU A 359 1.00 3.91 12.31
CA GLU A 359 0.82 2.46 12.31
C GLU A 359 1.94 1.78 13.10
N TYR A 360 1.59 0.81 13.94
CA TYR A 360 2.57 -0.03 14.62
C TYR A 360 3.16 -1.02 13.62
N ASN A 361 4.39 -0.78 13.18
CA ASN A 361 5.07 -1.63 12.22
C ASN A 361 6.59 -1.65 12.41
N GLY A 362 7.25 -2.70 11.94
CA GLY A 362 8.68 -2.87 11.81
C GLY A 362 8.99 -3.48 10.45
N LEU A 363 10.10 -3.11 9.83
CA LEU A 363 10.47 -3.60 8.51
C LEU A 363 11.96 -3.83 8.39
N ALA A 364 12.35 -5.06 8.05
CA ALA A 364 13.67 -5.40 7.58
C ALA A 364 13.82 -5.13 6.07
N ALA A 365 14.98 -4.59 5.68
CA ALA A 365 15.32 -4.37 4.28
C ALA A 365 16.81 -4.61 4.02
N GLY A 366 17.13 -4.82 2.75
CA GLY A 366 18.49 -5.00 2.24
C GLY A 366 18.81 -6.43 1.84
N MET A 367 19.59 -6.55 0.78
CA MET A 367 19.90 -7.83 0.13
C MET A 367 20.83 -8.72 0.97
N ASN A 368 21.78 -8.11 1.66
CA ASN A 368 22.82 -8.79 2.43
C ASN A 368 22.88 -8.22 3.85
N ILE A 369 23.28 -9.05 4.82
CA ILE A 369 23.38 -8.68 6.24
C ILE A 369 24.21 -7.39 6.42
N GLY A 370 25.35 -7.26 5.74
CA GLY A 370 26.23 -6.07 5.85
C GLY A 370 25.62 -4.76 5.33
N ARG A 371 24.50 -4.82 4.61
CA ARG A 371 23.73 -3.65 4.14
C ARG A 371 22.30 -3.65 4.64
N ALA A 372 21.97 -4.60 5.52
CA ALA A 372 20.62 -4.71 6.03
C ALA A 372 20.33 -3.57 6.99
N MET A 373 19.07 -3.18 7.02
CA MET A 373 18.55 -2.19 7.94
C MET A 373 17.22 -2.67 8.48
N ILE A 374 16.96 -2.36 9.74
CA ILE A 374 15.65 -2.57 10.36
C ILE A 374 15.07 -1.19 10.63
N THR A 375 13.86 -0.92 10.15
CA THR A 375 13.19 0.36 10.34
C THR A 375 11.96 0.16 11.21
N LEU A 376 11.80 1.01 12.23
CA LEU A 376 10.63 1.02 13.11
C LEU A 376 9.79 2.26 12.83
N THR A 377 8.47 2.16 12.98
CA THR A 377 7.62 3.35 12.93
C THR A 377 7.70 4.13 14.25
N THR A 378 7.41 5.43 14.19
CA THR A 378 7.30 6.28 15.38
C THR A 378 6.27 5.76 16.40
N ALA A 379 5.21 5.07 15.95
CA ALA A 379 4.28 4.38 16.84
C ALA A 379 4.92 3.17 17.54
N THR A 380 5.67 2.33 16.81
CA THR A 380 6.36 1.15 17.37
C THR A 380 7.41 1.51 18.41
N MET A 381 8.10 2.65 18.24
CA MET A 381 9.09 3.13 19.22
C MET A 381 8.50 3.39 20.61
N LYS A 382 7.19 3.68 20.70
CA LYS A 382 6.49 3.96 21.96
C LYS A 382 6.12 2.69 22.75
N LEU A 383 6.24 1.50 22.14
CA LEU A 383 5.95 0.23 22.81
C LEU A 383 6.92 -0.04 23.96
N SER A 384 6.54 -0.88 24.93
CA SER A 384 7.43 -1.31 26.02
C SER A 384 8.65 -2.09 25.51
N THR A 385 9.74 -2.12 26.29
CA THR A 385 11.02 -2.66 25.83
C THR A 385 10.92 -4.15 25.45
N ASP A 386 10.14 -4.94 26.20
CA ASP A 386 9.97 -6.37 25.92
C ASP A 386 9.24 -6.63 24.60
N LYS A 387 8.22 -5.80 24.28
CA LYS A 387 7.46 -5.87 23.03
C LYS A 387 8.32 -5.39 21.85
N LEU A 388 9.09 -4.33 22.06
CA LEU A 388 10.04 -3.81 21.09
C LEU A 388 11.11 -4.86 20.75
N GLU A 389 11.67 -5.55 21.75
CA GLU A 389 12.62 -6.65 21.54
C GLU A 389 12.01 -7.77 20.71
N ALA A 390 10.74 -8.14 20.93
CA ALA A 390 10.06 -9.16 20.13
C ALA A 390 10.00 -8.79 18.65
N ILE A 391 9.60 -7.56 18.33
CA ILE A 391 9.56 -7.04 16.95
C ILE A 391 10.97 -7.01 16.35
N LEU A 392 11.95 -6.48 17.08
CA LEU A 392 13.35 -6.44 16.63
C LEU A 392 13.91 -7.83 16.37
N ALA A 393 13.56 -8.83 17.20
CA ALA A 393 14.01 -10.20 17.05
C ALA A 393 13.38 -10.89 15.83
N HIS A 394 12.10 -10.63 15.57
CA HIS A 394 11.42 -11.08 14.36
C HIS A 394 12.07 -10.49 13.10
N GLU A 395 12.24 -9.17 13.04
CA GLU A 395 12.88 -8.50 11.89
C GLU A 395 14.36 -8.90 11.72
N ALA A 396 15.09 -9.10 12.83
CA ALA A 396 16.45 -9.62 12.80
C ALA A 396 16.52 -11.01 12.14
N ALA A 397 15.47 -11.82 12.24
CA ALA A 397 15.46 -13.16 11.67
C ALA A 397 15.38 -13.11 10.15
N HIS A 398 14.56 -12.20 9.61
CA HIS A 398 14.53 -11.92 8.17
C HIS A 398 15.87 -11.42 7.65
N VAL A 399 16.56 -10.55 8.39
CA VAL A 399 17.91 -10.09 8.04
C VAL A 399 18.91 -11.26 8.05
N LYS A 400 18.96 -12.03 9.14
CA LYS A 400 19.92 -13.14 9.31
C LYS A 400 19.73 -14.22 8.24
N LYS A 401 18.48 -14.50 7.84
CA LYS A 401 18.15 -15.49 6.81
C LYS A 401 18.11 -14.94 5.39
N ARG A 402 18.30 -13.62 5.22
CA ARG A 402 18.30 -12.92 3.92
C ARG A 402 16.98 -13.11 3.18
N ASP A 403 15.88 -13.01 3.90
CA ASP A 403 14.55 -13.32 3.37
C ASP A 403 14.11 -12.35 2.28
N ILE A 404 14.58 -11.10 2.36
CA ILE A 404 14.39 -10.12 1.30
C ILE A 404 15.04 -10.58 -0.01
N LEU A 405 16.27 -11.11 0.02
CA LEU A 405 16.95 -11.62 -1.17
C LEU A 405 16.27 -12.89 -1.68
N TRP A 406 16.04 -13.87 -0.80
CA TRP A 406 15.39 -15.13 -1.18
C TRP A 406 13.98 -14.91 -1.73
N GLY A 407 13.20 -14.01 -1.14
CA GLY A 407 11.87 -13.67 -1.62
C GLY A 407 11.85 -13.05 -3.02
N GLN A 408 12.97 -12.44 -3.46
CA GLN A 408 13.15 -11.95 -4.84
C GLN A 408 13.67 -13.05 -5.77
N LEU A 409 14.66 -13.85 -5.34
CA LEU A 409 15.19 -14.96 -6.13
C LEU A 409 14.15 -16.05 -6.40
N LEU A 410 13.28 -16.34 -5.43
CA LEU A 410 12.18 -17.29 -5.58
C LEU A 410 11.15 -16.86 -6.62
N ARG A 411 11.14 -15.60 -7.07
CA ARG A 411 10.29 -15.18 -8.19
C ARG A 411 10.82 -15.70 -9.54
N LEU A 412 12.13 -15.96 -9.65
CA LEU A 412 12.77 -16.36 -10.91
C LEU A 412 12.27 -17.72 -11.43
N PRO A 413 12.17 -18.80 -10.62
CA PRO A 413 11.61 -20.08 -11.10
C PRO A 413 10.20 -19.94 -11.66
N TYR A 414 9.36 -19.10 -11.03
CA TYR A 414 8.00 -18.87 -11.50
C TYR A 414 7.96 -18.03 -12.79
N LEU A 415 8.85 -17.04 -12.93
CA LEU A 415 9.03 -16.31 -14.19
C LEU A 415 9.49 -17.26 -15.31
N LEU A 416 10.44 -18.15 -15.03
CA LEU A 416 10.92 -19.16 -15.97
C LEU A 416 9.81 -20.15 -16.35
N LEU A 417 8.92 -20.49 -15.41
CA LEU A 417 7.72 -21.30 -15.70
C LEU A 417 6.81 -20.58 -16.71
N ILE A 418 6.54 -19.29 -16.52
CA ILE A 418 5.72 -18.51 -17.47
C ILE A 418 6.40 -18.46 -18.83
N ILE A 419 7.69 -18.12 -18.88
CA ILE A 419 8.45 -18.06 -20.14
C ILE A 419 8.43 -19.42 -20.83
N GLY A 420 8.72 -20.50 -20.10
CA GLY A 420 8.69 -21.86 -20.62
C GLY A 420 7.31 -22.25 -21.15
N ALA A 421 6.22 -21.87 -20.46
CA ALA A 421 4.86 -22.09 -20.93
C ALA A 421 4.58 -21.33 -22.23
N VAL A 422 4.99 -20.06 -22.33
CA VAL A 422 4.83 -19.24 -23.54
C VAL A 422 5.62 -19.81 -24.71
N LEU A 423 6.89 -20.18 -24.50
CA LEU A 423 7.74 -20.77 -25.53
C LEU A 423 7.21 -22.14 -25.98
N SER A 424 6.71 -22.95 -25.05
CA SER A 424 6.09 -24.25 -25.36
C SER A 424 4.83 -24.07 -26.21
N MET A 425 3.99 -23.10 -25.88
CA MET A 425 2.82 -22.76 -26.71
C MET A 425 3.24 -22.32 -28.10
N GLN A 426 4.26 -21.46 -28.23
CA GLN A 426 4.79 -21.05 -29.54
C GLN A 426 5.34 -22.23 -30.36
N HIS A 427 5.95 -23.22 -29.70
CA HIS A 427 6.52 -24.37 -30.40
C HIS A 427 5.46 -25.39 -30.85
N TYR A 428 4.48 -25.70 -29.99
CA TYR A 428 3.50 -26.76 -30.24
C TYR A 428 2.22 -26.28 -30.91
N ILE A 429 1.88 -24.99 -30.81
CA ILE A 429 0.67 -24.43 -31.39
C ILE A 429 1.05 -23.70 -32.68
N THR A 430 0.89 -24.38 -33.81
CA THR A 430 1.26 -23.88 -35.16
C THR A 430 0.54 -22.58 -35.55
N ASN A 431 -0.67 -22.35 -35.00
CA ASN A 431 -1.41 -21.09 -35.12
C ASN A 431 -1.94 -20.65 -33.74
N LEU A 432 -1.18 -19.84 -33.02
CA LEU A 432 -1.60 -19.21 -31.76
C LEU A 432 -2.90 -18.41 -31.91
N GLU A 433 -3.16 -17.89 -33.11
CA GLU A 433 -4.36 -17.12 -33.40
C GLU A 433 -5.64 -17.96 -33.38
N ASP A 434 -5.57 -19.26 -33.70
CA ASP A 434 -6.74 -20.14 -33.67
C ASP A 434 -7.06 -20.61 -32.23
N HIS A 435 -6.07 -20.50 -31.32
CA HIS A 435 -6.15 -20.99 -29.94
C HIS A 435 -6.07 -19.85 -28.90
N ARG A 436 -6.46 -18.62 -29.29
CA ARG A 436 -6.36 -17.40 -28.44
C ARG A 436 -6.95 -17.58 -27.04
N VAL A 437 -8.10 -18.25 -26.91
CA VAL A 437 -8.71 -18.54 -25.60
C VAL A 437 -7.83 -19.41 -24.75
N LEU A 438 -7.34 -20.51 -25.31
CA LEU A 438 -6.55 -21.47 -24.56
C LEU A 438 -5.30 -20.78 -24.02
N VAL A 439 -4.63 -19.99 -24.86
CA VAL A 439 -3.46 -19.19 -24.46
C VAL A 439 -3.83 -18.21 -23.33
N LEU A 440 -4.91 -17.45 -23.49
CA LEU A 440 -5.35 -16.48 -22.48
C LEU A 440 -5.75 -17.14 -21.16
N VAL A 441 -6.49 -18.23 -21.21
CA VAL A 441 -6.92 -19.00 -20.03
C VAL A 441 -5.71 -19.59 -19.32
N VAL A 442 -4.75 -20.16 -20.04
CA VAL A 442 -3.53 -20.70 -19.40
C VAL A 442 -2.69 -19.57 -18.80
N LEU A 443 -2.48 -18.45 -19.50
CA LEU A 443 -1.78 -17.30 -18.94
C LEU A 443 -2.48 -16.73 -17.71
N TRP A 444 -3.81 -16.63 -17.74
CA TRP A 444 -4.61 -16.20 -16.60
C TRP A 444 -4.49 -17.17 -15.41
N LEU A 445 -4.59 -18.49 -15.66
CA LEU A 445 -4.39 -19.52 -14.64
C LEU A 445 -2.99 -19.44 -14.03
N LEU A 446 -1.96 -19.26 -14.86
CA LEU A 446 -0.60 -19.05 -14.38
C LEU A 446 -0.58 -17.87 -13.42
N ILE A 447 -1.03 -16.67 -13.85
CA ILE A 447 -1.07 -15.46 -13.01
C ILE A 447 -1.83 -15.70 -11.70
N MET A 448 -2.95 -16.40 -11.73
CA MET A 448 -3.76 -16.74 -10.54
C MET A 448 -3.08 -17.73 -9.59
N ILE A 449 -2.15 -18.56 -10.07
CA ILE A 449 -1.34 -19.47 -9.25
C ILE A 449 -0.21 -18.73 -8.52
N TYR A 450 0.23 -17.56 -9.02
CA TYR A 450 1.35 -16.83 -8.42
C TYR A 450 1.16 -16.49 -6.93
N PRO A 451 0.00 -15.95 -6.47
CA PRO A 451 -0.22 -15.69 -5.06
C PRO A 451 -0.12 -16.95 -4.19
N ILE A 452 -0.52 -18.11 -4.72
CA ILE A 452 -0.45 -19.40 -4.01
C ILE A 452 1.01 -19.84 -3.84
N TYR A 453 1.79 -19.71 -4.92
CA TYR A 453 3.23 -19.96 -4.91
C TYR A 453 3.96 -19.00 -3.94
N GLN A 454 3.62 -17.71 -3.99
CA GLN A 454 4.19 -16.68 -3.13
C GLN A 454 3.86 -16.90 -1.66
N SER A 455 2.58 -17.15 -1.36
CA SER A 455 2.08 -17.46 -0.02
C SER A 455 2.87 -18.61 0.59
N PHE A 456 3.13 -19.68 -0.16
CA PHE A 456 3.82 -20.86 0.37
C PHE A 456 5.20 -20.54 0.95
N TYR A 457 6.07 -19.85 0.21
CA TYR A 457 7.42 -19.58 0.72
C TYR A 457 7.45 -18.44 1.73
N MET A 458 6.62 -17.39 1.56
CA MET A 458 6.58 -16.26 2.49
C MET A 458 6.05 -16.69 3.87
N GLN A 459 4.98 -17.49 3.90
CA GLN A 459 4.44 -17.99 5.16
C GLN A 459 5.47 -18.81 5.93
N TRP A 460 6.23 -19.65 5.22
CA TRP A 460 7.30 -20.41 5.85
C TRP A 460 8.42 -19.51 6.40
N MET A 461 8.75 -18.42 5.71
CA MET A 461 9.72 -17.43 6.20
C MET A 461 9.25 -16.79 7.50
N GLU A 462 7.96 -16.45 7.63
CA GLU A 462 7.35 -15.91 8.84
C GLU A 462 7.41 -16.89 10.02
N VAL A 463 6.97 -18.13 9.83
CA VAL A 463 7.01 -19.17 10.89
C VAL A 463 8.45 -19.38 11.39
N ARG A 464 9.42 -19.33 10.47
CA ARG A 464 10.83 -19.41 10.82
C ARG A 464 11.33 -18.15 11.53
N ALA A 465 10.89 -16.97 11.13
CA ALA A 465 11.27 -15.72 11.77
C ALA A 465 10.74 -15.64 13.20
N ASP A 466 9.50 -16.07 13.44
CA ASP A 466 8.90 -16.18 14.77
C ASP A 466 9.70 -17.09 15.70
N HIS A 467 10.06 -18.28 15.21
CA HIS A 467 10.83 -19.23 16.00
C HIS A 467 12.27 -18.76 16.26
N LEU A 468 12.99 -18.32 15.22
CA LEU A 468 14.38 -17.87 15.39
C LEU A 468 14.46 -16.61 16.25
N GLY A 469 13.54 -15.67 16.04
CA GLY A 469 13.42 -14.48 16.87
C GLY A 469 13.20 -14.84 18.33
N SER A 470 12.36 -15.84 18.62
CA SER A 470 12.11 -16.24 20.01
C SER A 470 13.35 -16.78 20.73
N LEU A 471 14.28 -17.42 20.02
CA LEU A 471 15.56 -17.89 20.58
C LEU A 471 16.48 -16.74 21.03
N TRP A 472 16.28 -15.54 20.49
CA TRP A 472 17.10 -14.36 20.83
C TRP A 472 16.49 -13.52 21.96
N LEU A 473 15.25 -13.82 22.35
CA LEU A 473 14.57 -13.15 23.45
C LEU A 473 14.95 -13.73 24.81
N ARG A 474 14.71 -12.97 25.88
CA ARG A 474 14.93 -13.46 27.26
C ARG A 474 13.77 -14.36 27.71
N GLY A 475 12.54 -13.95 27.41
CA GLY A 475 11.33 -14.75 27.70
C GLY A 475 10.99 -15.79 26.63
N GLY A 476 11.87 -16.02 25.65
CA GLY A 476 11.71 -17.06 24.65
C GLY A 476 10.44 -16.90 23.80
N SER A 477 9.80 -18.03 23.48
CA SER A 477 8.55 -18.06 22.68
C SER A 477 7.37 -17.38 23.35
N ALA A 478 7.32 -17.30 24.68
CA ALA A 478 6.25 -16.59 25.38
C ALA A 478 6.33 -15.08 25.10
N GLN A 479 7.53 -14.49 25.27
CA GLN A 479 7.76 -13.07 24.95
C GLN A 479 7.47 -12.77 23.46
N MET A 480 7.84 -13.67 22.54
CA MET A 480 7.51 -13.49 21.13
C MET A 480 5.99 -13.52 20.87
N ALA A 481 5.29 -14.52 21.43
CA ALA A 481 3.85 -14.65 21.29
C ALA A 481 3.11 -13.43 21.84
N ASP A 482 3.50 -12.96 23.03
CA ASP A 482 2.89 -11.79 23.66
C ASP A 482 3.22 -10.50 22.90
N GLY A 483 4.42 -10.40 22.32
CA GLY A 483 4.81 -9.30 21.44
C GLY A 483 3.92 -9.21 20.19
N LEU A 484 3.69 -10.34 19.51
CA LEU A 484 2.82 -10.43 18.34
C LEU A 484 1.35 -10.15 18.69
N GLU A 485 0.85 -10.71 19.79
CA GLU A 485 -0.52 -10.47 20.26
C GLU A 485 -0.76 -8.98 20.55
N ASN A 486 0.14 -8.34 21.28
CA ASN A 486 0.03 -6.91 21.56
C ASN A 486 0.13 -6.06 20.30
N LEU A 487 1.03 -6.41 19.36
CA LEU A 487 1.14 -5.71 18.10
C LEU A 487 -0.19 -5.74 17.33
N THR A 488 -0.83 -6.92 17.25
CA THR A 488 -2.15 -7.08 16.62
C THR A 488 -3.21 -6.22 17.31
N ILE A 489 -3.28 -6.23 18.65
CA ILE A 489 -4.23 -5.40 19.40
C ILE A 489 -4.03 -3.92 19.07
N PHE A 490 -2.79 -3.43 19.09
CA PHE A 490 -2.50 -2.03 18.80
C PHE A 490 -2.81 -1.64 17.34
N GLN A 491 -2.55 -2.54 16.38
CA GLN A 491 -2.90 -2.34 14.97
C GLN A 491 -4.42 -2.29 14.77
N GLU A 492 -5.17 -3.20 15.39
CA GLU A 492 -6.62 -3.24 15.30
C GLU A 492 -7.28 -2.03 15.98
N GLU A 493 -6.76 -1.61 17.14
CA GLU A 493 -7.24 -0.39 17.82
C GLU A 493 -7.00 0.85 16.96
N ALA A 494 -5.79 0.99 16.40
CA ALA A 494 -5.45 2.11 15.52
C ALA A 494 -6.33 2.13 14.25
N LEU A 495 -6.54 0.96 13.63
CA LEU A 495 -7.42 0.82 12.47
C LEU A 495 -8.87 1.18 12.83
N THR A 496 -9.37 0.69 13.96
CA THR A 496 -10.74 0.95 14.41
C THR A 496 -10.96 2.44 14.70
N LYS A 497 -10.00 3.09 15.37
CA LYS A 497 -10.03 4.54 15.58
C LYS A 497 -9.99 5.32 14.26
N SER A 498 -9.10 4.99 13.32
CA SER A 498 -9.06 5.63 12.00
C SER A 498 -10.38 5.47 11.22
N LEU A 499 -11.02 4.31 11.29
CA LEU A 499 -12.33 4.07 10.69
C LEU A 499 -13.44 4.87 11.37
N ASN A 500 -13.42 4.98 12.70
CA ASN A 500 -14.34 5.81 13.46
C ASN A 500 -14.16 7.30 13.11
N TYR A 501 -12.93 7.77 12.92
CA TYR A 501 -12.69 9.14 12.44
C TYR A 501 -13.29 9.36 11.05
N ARG A 502 -13.28 8.34 10.18
CA ARG A 502 -13.95 8.38 8.87
C ARG A 502 -15.48 8.32 8.96
N SER A 503 -16.01 8.20 10.17
CA SER A 503 -17.41 7.96 10.48
C SER A 503 -17.92 6.67 9.81
N VAL A 504 -17.02 5.70 9.55
CA VAL A 504 -17.38 4.41 8.97
C VAL A 504 -17.76 3.47 10.11
N GLU A 505 -19.05 3.47 10.47
CA GLU A 505 -19.63 2.40 11.29
C GLU A 505 -19.50 1.06 10.54
N MET A 506 -18.80 0.10 11.16
CA MET A 506 -18.76 -1.26 10.66
C MET A 506 -20.02 -2.00 11.12
N GLU A 507 -20.94 -2.26 10.20
CA GLU A 507 -22.06 -3.17 10.44
C GLU A 507 -21.53 -4.62 10.48
N GLY A 508 -21.35 -5.16 11.68
CA GLY A 508 -21.02 -6.58 11.89
C GLY A 508 -20.03 -6.85 13.02
N LYS A 509 -20.09 -8.05 13.60
CA LYS A 509 -19.10 -8.53 14.59
C LYS A 509 -17.77 -8.73 13.87
N LYS A 510 -16.82 -7.82 14.09
CA LYS A 510 -15.44 -7.94 13.59
C LYS A 510 -14.78 -9.13 14.28
N THR A 511 -14.38 -10.14 13.53
CA THR A 511 -13.52 -11.20 14.04
C THR A 511 -12.14 -10.60 14.22
N THR A 512 -11.64 -10.65 15.45
CA THR A 512 -10.27 -10.25 15.80
C THR A 512 -9.30 -11.19 15.09
N ALA A 513 -8.18 -10.70 14.56
CA ALA A 513 -7.15 -11.54 13.94
C ALA A 513 -6.49 -12.53 14.94
N LEU A 514 -6.75 -12.33 16.24
CA LEU A 514 -6.39 -13.25 17.33
C LEU A 514 -7.36 -14.42 17.49
N GLU A 515 -8.57 -14.32 16.94
CA GLU A 515 -9.58 -15.37 17.01
C GLU A 515 -9.55 -16.25 15.75
N ARG A 516 -10.00 -17.49 15.91
CA ARG A 516 -10.08 -18.44 14.82
C ARG A 516 -11.28 -18.08 13.93
N ASP A 517 -10.97 -17.66 12.71
CA ASP A 517 -11.97 -17.14 11.79
C ASP A 517 -12.82 -18.21 11.08
N LYS A 518 -13.81 -17.80 10.27
CA LYS A 518 -14.61 -18.73 9.44
C LYS A 518 -13.70 -19.51 8.49
N TRP A 519 -14.05 -20.78 8.20
CA TRP A 519 -13.24 -21.68 7.37
C TRP A 519 -12.81 -21.07 6.03
N PHE A 520 -13.69 -20.34 5.36
CA PHE A 520 -13.41 -19.72 4.06
C PHE A 520 -12.39 -18.58 4.17
N LEU A 521 -12.47 -17.76 5.23
CA LEU A 521 -11.48 -16.70 5.48
C LEU A 521 -10.12 -17.32 5.81
N ARG A 522 -10.10 -18.35 6.65
CA ARG A 522 -8.87 -19.12 6.95
C ARG A 522 -8.27 -19.74 5.68
N PHE A 523 -9.11 -20.27 4.79
CA PHE A 523 -8.67 -20.77 3.49
C PHE A 523 -8.02 -19.68 2.64
N LEU A 524 -8.62 -18.49 2.58
CA LEU A 524 -8.05 -17.37 1.85
C LEU A 524 -6.70 -16.94 2.44
N GLU A 525 -6.61 -16.81 3.76
CA GLU A 525 -5.39 -16.43 4.45
C GLU A 525 -4.24 -17.42 4.23
N PHE A 526 -4.49 -18.71 4.46
CA PHE A 526 -3.46 -19.75 4.29
C PHE A 526 -3.06 -19.98 2.83
N THR A 527 -3.95 -19.72 1.87
CA THR A 527 -3.70 -20.02 0.45
C THR A 527 -3.14 -18.83 -0.31
N PHE A 528 -3.63 -17.61 -0.05
CA PHE A 528 -3.33 -16.44 -0.89
C PHE A 528 -2.54 -15.36 -0.17
N PHE A 529 -2.56 -15.29 1.16
CA PHE A 529 -1.86 -14.23 1.89
C PHE A 529 -0.40 -14.62 2.19
N PRO A 530 0.53 -13.64 2.20
CA PRO A 530 1.94 -13.89 2.44
C PRO A 530 2.27 -14.26 3.89
N HIS A 531 1.40 -13.88 4.84
CA HIS A 531 1.57 -14.20 6.26
C HIS A 531 0.57 -15.28 6.69
N PRO A 532 0.97 -16.23 7.55
CA PRO A 532 0.00 -17.14 8.18
C PRO A 532 -0.94 -16.34 9.10
N PRO A 533 -2.14 -16.85 9.37
CA PRO A 533 -3.07 -16.21 10.31
C PRO A 533 -2.41 -15.94 11.68
N MET A 534 -2.67 -14.77 12.26
CA MET A 534 -2.02 -14.33 13.50
C MET A 534 -2.34 -15.24 14.68
N TYR A 535 -3.60 -15.68 14.84
CA TYR A 535 -3.98 -16.65 15.87
C TYR A 535 -3.15 -17.95 15.79
N TRP A 536 -2.87 -18.42 14.58
CA TRP A 536 -2.11 -19.65 14.36
C TRP A 536 -0.63 -19.45 14.71
N ARG A 537 -0.03 -18.31 14.34
CA ARG A 537 1.35 -17.96 14.70
C ARG A 537 1.54 -17.92 16.22
N ILE A 538 0.65 -17.22 16.93
CA ILE A 538 0.68 -17.11 18.39
C ILE A 538 0.48 -18.48 19.04
N SER A 539 -0.49 -19.27 18.57
CA SER A 539 -0.71 -20.65 19.04
C SER A 539 0.52 -21.52 18.84
N SER A 540 1.19 -21.42 17.68
CA SER A 540 2.39 -22.21 17.36
C SER A 540 3.59 -21.86 18.26
N LEU A 541 3.68 -20.62 18.75
CA LEU A 541 4.72 -20.18 19.68
C LEU A 541 4.42 -20.60 21.13
N ARG A 542 3.13 -20.59 21.51
CA ARG A 542 2.68 -21.02 22.85
C ARG A 542 2.77 -22.53 23.01
N ASP A 543 2.46 -23.29 21.96
CA ASP A 543 2.51 -24.74 21.95
C ASP A 543 3.93 -25.28 21.69
N ARG A 544 4.58 -25.76 22.75
CA ARG A 544 5.94 -26.31 22.68
C ARG A 544 6.01 -27.79 22.31
N SER A 545 4.87 -28.46 22.11
CA SER A 545 4.83 -29.92 21.92
C SER A 545 5.55 -30.42 20.67
N VAL A 546 5.59 -29.61 19.61
CA VAL A 546 6.03 -30.05 18.28
C VAL A 546 7.53 -29.84 18.00
N GLY A 547 8.25 -29.07 18.85
CA GLY A 547 9.66 -28.77 18.66
C GLY A 547 10.00 -28.07 17.32
N TRP A 548 11.25 -27.67 17.12
CA TRP A 548 11.72 -27.11 15.84
C TRP A 548 12.16 -28.21 14.86
N GLY A 549 12.20 -27.88 13.56
CA GLY A 549 12.67 -28.79 12.52
C GLY A 549 11.53 -29.42 11.71
N ASN A 550 11.57 -30.74 11.52
CA ASN A 550 10.58 -31.42 10.68
C ASN A 550 9.18 -31.47 11.32
N GLY A 551 9.08 -31.42 12.65
CA GLY A 551 7.81 -31.39 13.36
C GLY A 551 6.97 -30.17 12.99
N ILE A 552 7.52 -28.96 13.16
CA ILE A 552 6.79 -27.72 12.89
C ILE A 552 6.48 -27.53 11.40
N ARG A 553 7.37 -27.99 10.50
CA ARG A 553 7.11 -28.01 9.05
C ARG A 553 5.90 -28.86 8.71
N LYS A 554 5.85 -30.08 9.27
CA LYS A 554 4.72 -31.01 9.07
C LYS A 554 3.43 -30.44 9.68
N ARG A 555 3.51 -29.82 10.86
CA ARG A 555 2.37 -29.12 11.47
C ARG A 555 1.86 -27.99 10.58
N TRP A 556 2.73 -27.08 10.17
CA TRP A 556 2.35 -25.97 9.29
C TRP A 556 1.74 -26.46 7.98
N LEU A 557 2.35 -27.44 7.31
CA LEU A 557 1.80 -27.99 6.07
C LEU A 557 0.44 -28.68 6.28
N LYS A 558 0.30 -29.43 7.38
CA LYS A 558 -0.96 -30.06 7.77
C LYS A 558 -2.03 -29.02 8.08
N ASP A 559 -1.71 -28.00 8.86
CA ASP A 559 -2.64 -26.96 9.29
C ASP A 559 -3.03 -26.05 8.13
N ARG A 560 -2.12 -25.75 7.19
CA ARG A 560 -2.42 -25.03 5.94
C ARG A 560 -3.54 -25.71 5.14
N ILE A 561 -3.68 -27.03 5.23
CA ILE A 561 -4.78 -27.78 4.61
C ILE A 561 -5.94 -27.96 5.60
N LYS A 562 -5.67 -28.42 6.82
CA LYS A 562 -6.67 -28.80 7.82
C LYS A 562 -7.47 -27.60 8.32
N GLU A 563 -6.81 -26.48 8.61
CA GLU A 563 -7.50 -25.26 9.05
C GLU A 563 -8.47 -24.75 7.98
N CYS A 564 -8.23 -25.03 6.70
CA CYS A 564 -9.14 -24.63 5.63
C CYS A 564 -10.48 -25.38 5.66
N PHE A 565 -10.49 -26.67 6.05
CA PHE A 565 -11.68 -27.52 5.83
C PHE A 565 -12.39 -27.98 7.10
N TRP A 566 -11.78 -27.80 8.27
CA TRP A 566 -12.32 -28.31 9.53
C TRP A 566 -12.83 -27.17 10.42
N LYS A 567 -14.00 -27.39 11.04
CA LYS A 567 -14.68 -26.42 11.90
C LYS A 567 -13.90 -26.09 13.16
#